data_AF-A0A3P8TZ74-F1
#
_entry.id   AF-A0A3P8TZ74-F1
#
_cell.length_a   1.000
_cell.length_b   1.000
_cell.length_c   1.000
_cell.angle_alpha   90.00
_cell.angle_beta   90.00
_cell.angle_gamma   90.00
#
_symmetry.space_group_name_H-M   'P 1'
#
loop_
_entity.id
_entity.type
_entity.pdbx_description
1 polymer ?
#
loop_
_entity_poly.entity_id
_entity_poly.type
_entity_poly.pdbx_seq_one_letter_code
_entity_poly.pdbx_strand_id
1 'polypeptide(L)'
;MHTLWYITVKLKELVFCQLGKRSRPQKKAVWIDCGVHAREWIGPAFCQWFVKEAISSYQYDSVMTRLLDQLNFYVMPVFNVDGYRFSWTTDRFWRKTRSKNHKFHCRGVDANRNWKVKWCDEGASSHPCDDTYCGPYPESEPEVKAVAKFLRKHKKRIKAYISIHAYAQMLLYPYSYKYEIKSYSQNAVTALYSAYGVRYRYGPASTTLYVSSGSSIDWAYRNGIPYAFAFELRDTGYFGFLLPESLINPTCTETMRAVKAIASAFVSLLYPVS
;
A
#
# COMPACT_ATOMS: atom_id res chain seq x y z
N MET A 1 -28.52 10.60 12.25
CA MET A 1 -28.76 10.69 10.79
C MET A 1 -27.61 10.01 10.06
N HIS A 2 -27.88 8.79 9.62
CA HIS A 2 -26.94 7.83 9.06
C HIS A 2 -26.69 8.07 7.58
N THR A 3 -25.43 8.17 7.14
CA THR A 3 -25.08 7.91 5.73
C THR A 3 -23.61 7.52 5.56
N LEU A 4 -23.22 6.32 6.03
CA LEU A 4 -22.03 5.61 5.54
C LEU A 4 -22.55 4.44 4.69
N TRP A 5 -22.50 4.59 3.36
CA TRP A 5 -22.82 3.52 2.42
C TRP A 5 -21.52 2.98 1.82
N TYR A 6 -21.29 1.68 2.00
CA TYR A 6 -20.25 0.92 1.35
C TYR A 6 -20.64 0.69 -0.12
N ILE A 7 -19.78 1.09 -1.05
CA ILE A 7 -19.88 0.65 -2.45
C ILE A 7 -18.73 -0.32 -2.69
N THR A 8 -19.05 -1.61 -2.67
CA THR A 8 -18.16 -2.69 -3.12
C THR A 8 -18.17 -2.68 -4.65
N VAL A 9 -17.10 -2.19 -5.29
CA VAL A 9 -16.94 -2.41 -6.74
C VAL A 9 -16.36 -3.82 -6.94
N LYS A 10 -17.22 -4.77 -7.30
CA LYS A 10 -16.81 -6.14 -7.66
C LYS A 10 -16.34 -6.17 -9.11
N LEU A 11 -15.04 -6.33 -9.33
CA LEU A 11 -14.50 -6.94 -10.54
C LEU A 11 -13.97 -8.29 -10.08
N LYS A 12 -14.70 -9.37 -10.45
CA LYS A 12 -14.61 -10.75 -9.92
C LYS A 12 -13.34 -11.00 -9.08
N GLU A 13 -13.54 -10.85 -7.77
CA GLU A 13 -12.65 -11.16 -6.63
C GLU A 13 -11.57 -10.16 -6.21
N LEU A 14 -11.54 -8.92 -6.73
CA LEU A 14 -10.83 -7.82 -6.06
C LEU A 14 -11.82 -6.84 -5.45
N VAL A 15 -11.66 -6.57 -4.15
CA VAL A 15 -12.56 -5.73 -3.36
C VAL A 15 -11.78 -4.64 -2.65
N PHE A 16 -12.32 -3.43 -2.69
CA PHE A 16 -11.88 -2.33 -1.84
C PHE A 16 -13.09 -1.66 -1.18
N CYS A 17 -12.86 -1.06 -0.01
CA CYS A 17 -13.81 -0.24 0.71
C CYS A 17 -13.55 1.24 0.42
N GLN A 18 -14.59 2.00 0.09
CA GLN A 18 -14.51 3.46 0.06
C GLN A 18 -15.05 4.02 1.38
N LEU A 19 -14.20 4.72 2.15
CA LEU A 19 -14.56 5.39 3.40
C LEU A 19 -14.53 6.91 3.21
N GLY A 20 -15.52 7.61 3.77
CA GLY A 20 -15.58 9.07 3.76
C GLY A 20 -17.00 9.59 3.74
N LYS A 21 -17.23 10.76 4.36
CA LYS A 21 -18.53 11.43 4.34
C LYS A 21 -18.93 11.79 2.92
N ARG A 22 -20.17 11.48 2.55
CA ARG A 22 -20.78 11.84 1.26
C ARG A 22 -21.21 13.31 1.29
N SER A 23 -20.25 14.23 1.23
CA SER A 23 -20.49 15.67 1.35
C SER A 23 -20.17 16.46 0.09
N ARG A 24 -19.21 16.00 -0.75
CA ARG A 24 -18.79 16.74 -1.96
C ARG A 24 -18.58 15.78 -3.16
N PRO A 25 -19.00 16.14 -4.39
CA PRO A 25 -18.88 15.27 -5.57
C PRO A 25 -17.43 14.91 -5.96
N GLN A 26 -16.43 15.68 -5.52
CA GLN A 26 -15.04 15.55 -5.98
C GLN A 26 -13.97 15.55 -4.87
N LYS A 27 -14.26 14.98 -3.69
CA LYS A 27 -13.25 14.85 -2.63
C LYS A 27 -11.99 14.17 -3.15
N LYS A 28 -10.84 14.73 -2.80
CA LYS A 28 -9.54 14.08 -3.02
C LYS A 28 -9.48 12.78 -2.23
N ALA A 29 -8.65 11.86 -2.69
CA ALA A 29 -8.63 10.52 -2.15
C ALA A 29 -7.22 10.01 -1.87
N VAL A 30 -7.17 9.11 -0.89
CA VAL A 30 -6.02 8.28 -0.53
C VAL A 30 -6.36 6.86 -0.97
N TRP A 31 -5.44 6.23 -1.69
CA TRP A 31 -5.48 4.79 -1.95
C TRP A 31 -4.57 4.09 -0.95
N ILE A 32 -5.08 3.03 -0.32
CA ILE A 32 -4.34 2.14 0.58
C ILE A 32 -4.56 0.72 0.08
N ASP A 33 -3.48 0.00 -0.20
CA ASP A 33 -3.56 -1.44 -0.46
C ASP A 33 -2.64 -2.24 0.46
N CYS A 34 -3.06 -3.48 0.73
CA CYS A 34 -2.39 -4.41 1.59
C CYS A 34 -2.35 -5.80 0.94
N GLY A 35 -1.41 -6.64 1.36
CA GLY A 35 -1.36 -8.04 0.92
C GLY A 35 -1.02 -8.20 -0.56
N VAL A 36 -0.14 -7.34 -1.09
CA VAL A 36 0.46 -7.51 -2.42
C VAL A 36 1.32 -8.77 -2.44
N HIS A 37 2.12 -8.97 -1.39
CA HIS A 37 2.80 -10.24 -1.15
C HIS A 37 2.00 -11.09 -0.17
N ALA A 38 1.78 -12.34 -0.53
CA ALA A 38 0.85 -13.21 0.18
C ALA A 38 1.24 -13.54 1.63
N ARG A 39 2.53 -13.77 1.89
CA ARG A 39 3.07 -14.12 3.22
C ARG A 39 3.05 -13.00 4.26
N GLU A 40 2.81 -11.75 3.86
CA GLU A 40 2.90 -10.56 4.72
C GLU A 40 1.57 -10.32 5.48
N TRP A 41 1.16 -11.28 6.31
CA TRP A 41 -0.20 -11.32 6.91
C TRP A 41 -0.57 -10.11 7.77
N ILE A 42 0.41 -9.42 8.35
CA ILE A 42 0.16 -8.18 9.12
C ILE A 42 -0.40 -7.04 8.24
N GLY A 43 -0.10 -7.03 6.94
CA GLY A 43 -0.64 -6.04 6.00
C GLY A 43 -2.17 -6.13 5.90
N PRO A 44 -2.76 -7.25 5.45
CA PRO A 44 -4.21 -7.45 5.46
C PRO A 44 -4.88 -7.25 6.81
N ALA A 45 -4.21 -7.64 7.92
CA ALA A 45 -4.71 -7.37 9.26
C ALA A 45 -4.81 -5.86 9.54
N PHE A 46 -3.79 -5.08 9.17
CA PHE A 46 -3.80 -3.63 9.28
C PHE A 46 -4.90 -2.98 8.44
N CYS A 47 -5.07 -3.35 7.17
CA CYS A 47 -6.12 -2.74 6.35
C CYS A 47 -7.53 -2.97 6.91
N GLN A 48 -7.80 -4.16 7.47
CA GLN A 48 -9.07 -4.44 8.15
C GLN A 48 -9.22 -3.62 9.44
N TRP A 49 -8.15 -3.54 10.23
CA TRP A 49 -8.10 -2.70 11.43
C TRP A 49 -8.35 -1.23 11.09
N PHE A 50 -7.74 -0.72 10.01
CA PHE A 50 -7.90 0.65 9.56
C PHE A 50 -9.37 0.96 9.23
N VAL A 51 -10.04 0.07 8.51
CA VAL A 51 -11.47 0.22 8.20
C VAL A 51 -12.29 0.27 9.50
N LYS A 52 -12.11 -0.71 10.39
CA LYS A 52 -12.82 -0.78 11.67
C LYS A 52 -12.64 0.51 12.47
N GLU A 53 -11.40 0.91 12.71
CA GLU A 53 -11.08 2.10 13.51
C GLU A 53 -11.56 3.39 12.87
N ALA A 54 -11.45 3.54 11.54
CA ALA A 54 -11.96 4.72 10.85
C ALA A 54 -13.47 4.89 11.04
N ILE A 55 -14.23 3.79 11.01
CA ILE A 55 -15.69 3.82 11.24
C ILE A 55 -15.99 4.07 12.72
N SER A 56 -15.36 3.31 13.63
CA SER A 56 -15.65 3.37 15.06
C SER A 56 -15.23 4.69 15.71
N SER A 57 -14.21 5.36 15.17
CA SER A 57 -13.73 6.64 15.70
C SER A 57 -14.30 7.88 14.98
N TYR A 58 -15.09 7.70 13.92
CA TYR A 58 -15.76 8.82 13.26
C TYR A 58 -16.73 9.50 14.23
N GLN A 59 -16.67 10.84 14.32
CA GLN A 59 -17.37 11.71 15.28
C GLN A 59 -16.84 11.69 16.72
N TYR A 60 -15.92 10.78 17.07
CA TYR A 60 -15.31 10.71 18.41
C TYR A 60 -13.85 11.17 18.41
N ASP A 61 -13.08 10.82 17.37
CA ASP A 61 -11.72 11.29 17.15
C ASP A 61 -11.76 12.47 16.17
N SER A 62 -11.36 13.66 16.63
CA SER A 62 -11.43 14.89 15.85
C SER A 62 -10.58 14.83 14.57
N VAL A 63 -9.43 14.15 14.62
CA VAL A 63 -8.54 13.97 13.47
C VAL A 63 -9.21 13.08 12.43
N MET A 64 -9.67 11.89 12.79
CA MET A 64 -10.34 10.95 11.89
C MET A 64 -11.62 11.56 11.32
N THR A 65 -12.39 12.29 12.13
CA THR A 65 -13.57 13.01 11.68
C THR A 65 -13.22 14.02 10.59
N ARG A 66 -12.20 14.87 10.82
CA ARG A 66 -11.72 15.82 9.82
C ARG A 66 -11.23 15.11 8.56
N LEU A 67 -10.48 14.02 8.70
CA LEU A 67 -9.97 13.24 7.56
C LEU A 67 -11.11 12.66 6.71
N LEU A 68 -12.08 11.98 7.33
CA LEU A 68 -13.22 11.40 6.63
C LEU A 68 -14.18 12.45 6.08
N ASP A 69 -14.22 13.65 6.63
CA ASP A 69 -14.98 14.77 6.09
C ASP A 69 -14.34 15.38 4.85
N GLN A 70 -13.00 15.45 4.80
CA GLN A 70 -12.25 16.11 3.70
C GLN A 70 -11.76 15.16 2.60
N LEU A 71 -11.51 13.89 2.93
CA LEU A 71 -10.94 12.89 2.03
C LEU A 71 -11.87 11.68 1.84
N ASN A 72 -11.63 10.94 0.76
CA ASN A 72 -12.07 9.56 0.64
C ASN A 72 -10.85 8.63 0.81
N PHE A 73 -11.01 7.53 1.53
CA PHE A 73 -10.02 6.46 1.59
C PHE A 73 -10.54 5.27 0.79
N TYR A 74 -9.78 4.84 -0.22
CA TYR A 74 -10.00 3.58 -0.90
C TYR A 74 -9.05 2.56 -0.29
N VAL A 75 -9.59 1.56 0.42
CA VAL A 75 -8.81 0.57 1.17
C VAL A 75 -9.02 -0.80 0.55
N MET A 76 -7.97 -1.38 -0.02
CA MET A 76 -7.95 -2.75 -0.56
C MET A 76 -7.25 -3.68 0.44
N PRO A 77 -7.99 -4.50 1.21
CA PRO A 77 -7.39 -5.29 2.28
C PRO A 77 -6.50 -6.43 1.80
N VAL A 78 -6.83 -7.02 0.65
CA VAL A 78 -6.06 -8.11 0.05
C VAL A 78 -5.95 -7.86 -1.44
N PHE A 79 -4.76 -7.49 -1.89
CA PHE A 79 -4.44 -7.26 -3.30
C PHE A 79 -4.24 -8.59 -4.05
N ASN A 80 -3.47 -9.51 -3.48
CA ASN A 80 -3.16 -10.81 -4.06
C ASN A 80 -3.97 -11.92 -3.36
N VAL A 81 -5.26 -12.01 -3.72
CA VAL A 81 -6.22 -12.92 -3.07
C VAL A 81 -5.83 -14.39 -3.22
N ASP A 82 -5.42 -14.79 -4.43
CA ASP A 82 -5.02 -16.17 -4.70
C ASP A 82 -3.77 -16.57 -3.92
N GLY A 83 -2.75 -15.70 -3.93
CA GLY A 83 -1.54 -15.92 -3.15
C GLY A 83 -1.84 -15.97 -1.65
N TYR A 84 -2.66 -15.04 -1.14
CA TYR A 84 -3.03 -15.01 0.27
C TYR A 84 -3.71 -16.32 0.67
N ARG A 85 -4.72 -16.80 -0.08
CA ARG A 85 -5.35 -18.11 0.16
C ARG A 85 -4.35 -19.26 0.12
N PHE A 86 -3.41 -19.25 -0.82
CA PHE A 86 -2.37 -20.27 -0.94
C PHE A 86 -1.45 -20.30 0.29
N SER A 87 -1.20 -19.13 0.91
CA SER A 87 -0.41 -19.06 2.15
C SER A 87 -1.10 -19.65 3.37
N TRP A 88 -2.43 -19.75 3.36
CA TRP A 88 -3.20 -20.43 4.40
C TRP A 88 -3.33 -21.94 4.20
N THR A 89 -3.26 -22.39 2.95
CA THR A 89 -3.70 -23.75 2.57
C THR A 89 -2.58 -24.65 2.06
N THR A 90 -1.44 -24.10 1.66
CA THR A 90 -0.37 -24.89 1.04
C THR A 90 1.02 -24.43 1.44
N ASP A 91 1.35 -23.14 1.26
CA ASP A 91 2.70 -22.64 1.53
C ASP A 91 2.67 -21.28 2.21
N ARG A 92 2.88 -21.29 3.52
CA ARG A 92 2.88 -20.11 4.38
C ARG A 92 3.83 -19.00 3.90
N PHE A 93 4.92 -19.35 3.23
CA PHE A 93 5.94 -18.41 2.77
C PHE A 93 5.77 -18.02 1.30
N TRP A 94 4.67 -18.41 0.66
CA TRP A 94 4.35 -17.98 -0.69
C TRP A 94 4.24 -16.45 -0.78
N ARG A 95 4.87 -15.86 -1.80
CA ARG A 95 4.94 -14.41 -2.01
C ARG A 95 4.11 -13.93 -3.19
N LYS A 96 4.28 -14.60 -4.34
CA LYS A 96 3.84 -14.17 -5.67
C LYS A 96 2.33 -14.29 -5.88
N THR A 97 1.82 -13.85 -7.03
CA THR A 97 0.48 -14.23 -7.53
C THR A 97 0.40 -15.74 -7.79
N ARG A 98 -0.71 -16.23 -8.37
CA ARG A 98 -0.87 -17.67 -8.73
C ARG A 98 -1.10 -17.91 -10.23
N SER A 99 -0.76 -16.94 -11.07
CA SER A 99 -0.79 -17.07 -12.52
C SER A 99 0.03 -18.28 -12.99
N LYS A 100 -0.49 -18.97 -14.02
CA LYS A 100 0.19 -20.13 -14.60
C LYS A 100 1.26 -19.66 -15.59
N ASN A 101 2.43 -20.28 -15.54
CA ASN A 101 3.39 -20.22 -16.62
C ASN A 101 3.23 -21.47 -17.50
N HIS A 102 3.12 -21.31 -18.83
CA HIS A 102 2.94 -22.45 -19.74
C HIS A 102 4.24 -23.20 -20.03
N LYS A 103 5.40 -22.57 -19.84
CA LYS A 103 6.72 -23.13 -20.18
C LYS A 103 7.43 -23.73 -18.96
N PHE A 104 7.10 -23.28 -17.75
CA PHE A 104 7.74 -23.70 -16.51
C PHE A 104 6.71 -24.23 -15.52
N HIS A 105 7.09 -25.19 -14.67
CA HIS A 105 6.23 -25.70 -13.60
C HIS A 105 5.98 -24.68 -12.48
N CYS A 106 6.78 -23.62 -12.43
CA CYS A 106 6.67 -22.52 -11.48
C CYS A 106 5.46 -21.63 -11.76
N ARG A 107 4.96 -20.99 -10.70
CA ARG A 107 3.74 -20.17 -10.75
C ARG A 107 3.98 -18.79 -10.17
N GLY A 108 3.16 -17.86 -10.62
CA GLY A 108 3.07 -16.53 -10.06
C GLY A 108 4.19 -15.59 -10.51
N VAL A 109 3.87 -14.32 -10.39
CA VAL A 109 4.71 -13.15 -10.64
C VAL A 109 4.80 -12.35 -9.34
N ASP A 110 5.94 -11.72 -9.09
CA ASP A 110 6.04 -10.71 -8.04
C ASP A 110 5.21 -9.49 -8.46
N ALA A 111 4.05 -9.32 -7.81
CA ALA A 111 3.12 -8.23 -8.10
C ALA A 111 3.76 -6.83 -7.89
N ASN A 112 4.82 -6.72 -7.07
CA ASN A 112 5.57 -5.48 -6.87
C ASN A 112 6.84 -5.39 -7.72
N ARG A 113 6.93 -6.20 -8.80
CA ARG A 113 7.88 -6.06 -9.92
C ARG A 113 7.18 -5.95 -11.28
N ASN A 114 5.85 -6.04 -11.29
CA ASN A 114 5.05 -6.14 -12.51
C ASN A 114 4.50 -4.80 -13.00
N TRP A 115 4.72 -3.68 -12.32
CA TRP A 115 4.14 -2.40 -12.73
C TRP A 115 4.88 -1.80 -13.93
N LYS A 116 4.15 -1.05 -14.79
CA LYS A 116 4.70 -0.40 -16.00
C LYS A 116 5.57 0.84 -15.68
N VAL A 117 6.66 0.63 -14.95
CA VAL A 117 7.65 1.65 -14.58
C VAL A 117 9.02 0.98 -14.52
N LYS A 118 9.92 1.31 -15.45
CA LYS A 118 11.25 0.66 -15.53
C LYS A 118 11.17 -0.86 -15.41
N TRP A 119 10.18 -1.47 -16.04
CA TRP A 119 9.79 -2.86 -15.76
C TRP A 119 10.91 -3.86 -16.09
N CYS A 120 11.11 -4.83 -15.19
CA CYS A 120 12.08 -5.92 -15.32
C CYS A 120 13.54 -5.47 -15.52
N ASP A 121 13.86 -4.28 -15.03
CA ASP A 121 15.23 -3.76 -14.88
C ASP A 121 15.84 -4.25 -13.55
N GLU A 122 16.90 -3.61 -13.06
CA GLU A 122 17.58 -3.96 -11.79
C GLU A 122 16.63 -4.29 -10.61
N GLY A 123 16.96 -5.34 -9.86
CA GLY A 123 16.20 -5.78 -8.68
C GLY A 123 14.92 -6.56 -8.98
N ALA A 124 14.72 -7.00 -10.23
CA ALA A 124 13.71 -7.96 -10.65
C ALA A 124 14.36 -9.12 -11.43
N SER A 125 13.69 -10.27 -11.50
CA SER A 125 14.14 -11.40 -12.32
C SER A 125 13.24 -11.62 -13.53
N SER A 126 13.83 -12.04 -14.65
CA SER A 126 13.10 -12.53 -15.83
C SER A 126 12.85 -14.04 -15.78
N HIS A 127 13.40 -14.76 -14.79
CA HIS A 127 13.24 -16.20 -14.65
C HIS A 127 11.95 -16.55 -13.88
N PRO A 128 11.01 -17.32 -14.46
CA PRO A 128 9.69 -17.56 -13.85
C PRO A 128 9.66 -18.25 -12.48
N CYS A 129 10.73 -18.97 -12.13
CA CYS A 129 10.83 -19.65 -10.85
C CYS A 129 11.29 -18.74 -9.71
N ASP A 130 11.86 -17.57 -10.02
CA ASP A 130 12.38 -16.67 -8.99
C ASP A 130 11.26 -15.97 -8.22
N ASP A 131 11.51 -15.69 -6.95
CA ASP A 131 10.59 -14.98 -6.05
C ASP A 131 10.32 -13.54 -6.49
N THR A 132 11.25 -12.95 -7.26
CA THR A 132 11.19 -11.58 -7.80
C THR A 132 10.88 -11.56 -9.29
N TYR A 133 10.33 -12.65 -9.85
CA TYR A 133 9.95 -12.72 -11.26
C TYR A 133 9.02 -11.58 -11.66
N CYS A 134 9.41 -10.79 -12.66
CA CYS A 134 8.73 -9.57 -13.10
C CYS A 134 7.50 -9.81 -13.98
N GLY A 135 7.29 -11.04 -14.42
CA GLY A 135 6.22 -11.43 -15.34
C GLY A 135 6.66 -11.45 -16.81
N PRO A 136 5.78 -11.86 -17.75
CA PRO A 136 6.09 -11.89 -19.17
C PRO A 136 6.04 -10.50 -19.85
N TYR A 137 5.35 -9.53 -19.26
CA TYR A 137 5.24 -8.14 -19.71
C TYR A 137 4.72 -7.26 -18.56
N PRO A 138 4.87 -5.92 -18.59
CA PRO A 138 4.37 -5.07 -17.52
C PRO A 138 2.84 -5.09 -17.45
N GLU A 139 2.30 -5.13 -16.23
CA GLU A 139 0.89 -5.26 -15.90
C GLU A 139 0.28 -6.55 -16.50
N SER A 140 1.06 -7.64 -16.53
CA SER A 140 0.58 -8.97 -16.92
C SER A 140 -0.40 -9.55 -15.92
N GLU A 141 -0.20 -9.26 -14.63
CA GLU A 141 -1.03 -9.83 -13.58
C GLU A 141 -2.39 -9.13 -13.58
N PRO A 142 -3.51 -9.88 -13.60
CA PRO A 142 -4.84 -9.29 -13.62
C PRO A 142 -5.09 -8.38 -12.41
N GLU A 143 -4.49 -8.68 -11.26
CA GLU A 143 -4.54 -7.88 -10.04
C GLU A 143 -3.87 -6.52 -10.24
N VAL A 144 -2.63 -6.52 -10.74
CA VAL A 144 -1.87 -5.30 -11.05
C VAL A 144 -2.58 -4.49 -12.12
N LYS A 145 -3.03 -5.13 -13.20
CA LYS A 145 -3.74 -4.49 -14.30
C LYS A 145 -5.04 -3.83 -13.84
N ALA A 146 -5.79 -4.47 -12.94
CA ALA A 146 -7.03 -3.94 -12.40
C ALA A 146 -6.80 -2.67 -11.57
N VAL A 147 -5.85 -2.72 -10.63
CA VAL A 147 -5.52 -1.56 -9.78
C VAL A 147 -4.91 -0.43 -10.61
N ALA A 148 -3.97 -0.73 -11.51
CA ALA A 148 -3.40 0.27 -12.41
C ALA A 148 -4.47 0.96 -13.28
N LYS A 149 -5.44 0.19 -13.80
CA LYS A 149 -6.59 0.75 -14.54
C LYS A 149 -7.44 1.67 -13.66
N PHE A 150 -7.74 1.26 -12.43
CA PHE A 150 -8.50 2.07 -11.48
C PHE A 150 -7.78 3.37 -11.13
N LEU A 151 -6.49 3.30 -10.79
CA LEU A 151 -5.69 4.46 -10.42
C LEU A 151 -5.54 5.44 -11.59
N ARG A 152 -5.28 4.96 -12.81
CA ARG A 152 -5.23 5.81 -14.03
C ARG A 152 -6.54 6.56 -14.24
N LYS A 153 -7.68 5.88 -14.10
CA LYS A 153 -9.01 6.48 -14.25
C LYS A 153 -9.27 7.58 -13.21
N HIS A 154 -8.70 7.46 -12.02
CA HIS A 154 -8.96 8.36 -10.89
C HIS A 154 -7.78 9.27 -10.51
N LYS A 155 -6.74 9.39 -11.33
CA LYS A 155 -5.50 10.17 -11.04
C LYS A 155 -5.70 11.66 -10.69
N LYS A 156 -6.82 12.26 -11.13
CA LYS A 156 -7.16 13.65 -10.75
C LYS A 156 -7.66 13.77 -9.31
N ARG A 157 -8.22 12.67 -8.77
CA ARG A 157 -8.80 12.57 -7.41
C ARG A 157 -7.84 11.93 -6.42
N ILE A 158 -7.20 10.82 -6.79
CA ILE A 158 -6.27 10.11 -5.92
C ILE A 158 -4.96 10.90 -5.89
N LYS A 159 -4.53 11.26 -4.69
CA LYS A 159 -3.38 12.13 -4.48
C LYS A 159 -2.36 11.55 -3.52
N ALA A 160 -2.76 10.58 -2.72
CA ALA A 160 -1.84 9.73 -1.98
C ALA A 160 -2.07 8.25 -2.32
N TYR A 161 -0.99 7.49 -2.38
CA TYR A 161 -0.94 6.05 -2.58
C TYR A 161 -0.07 5.45 -1.47
N ILE A 162 -0.61 4.50 -0.71
CA ILE A 162 0.06 3.85 0.42
C ILE A 162 -0.02 2.34 0.22
N SER A 163 1.12 1.70 -0.02
CA SER A 163 1.24 0.23 -0.10
C SER A 163 1.73 -0.31 1.24
N ILE A 164 1.04 -1.26 1.84
CA ILE A 164 1.40 -1.83 3.13
C ILE A 164 2.03 -3.21 2.93
N HIS A 165 3.27 -3.34 3.38
CA HIS A 165 4.12 -4.51 3.34
C HIS A 165 4.63 -4.87 4.74
N ALA A 166 5.34 -5.98 4.83
CA ALA A 166 6.17 -6.33 5.97
C ALA A 166 7.35 -7.17 5.49
N TYR A 167 8.47 -7.24 6.18
CA TYR A 167 8.80 -6.60 7.45
C TYR A 167 10.10 -5.81 7.27
N ALA A 168 10.31 -4.79 8.11
CA ALA A 168 11.61 -4.13 8.32
C ALA A 168 11.50 -2.90 9.24
N GLN A 169 10.28 -2.49 9.60
CA GLN A 169 10.01 -1.19 10.22
C GLN A 169 10.58 -0.03 9.40
N MET A 170 10.13 0.08 8.14
CA MET A 170 10.52 1.15 7.23
C MET A 170 9.34 1.91 6.65
N LEU A 171 9.54 3.20 6.36
CA LEU A 171 8.64 4.00 5.55
C LEU A 171 9.38 4.50 4.31
N LEU A 172 9.06 3.92 3.18
CA LEU A 172 9.76 4.13 1.93
C LEU A 172 8.96 5.07 1.03
N TYR A 173 9.66 5.86 0.23
CA TYR A 173 9.07 6.66 -0.84
C TYR A 173 9.90 6.52 -2.13
N PRO A 174 9.33 6.87 -3.30
CA PRO A 174 10.05 6.83 -4.56
C PRO A 174 11.36 7.66 -4.56
N TYR A 175 12.38 7.26 -5.30
CA TYR A 175 12.37 6.13 -6.24
C TYR A 175 12.93 4.83 -5.64
N SER A 176 12.44 3.71 -6.16
CA SER A 176 12.97 2.36 -5.93
C SER A 176 13.96 1.96 -7.04
N TYR A 177 13.68 2.34 -8.30
CA TYR A 177 14.47 1.92 -9.47
C TYR A 177 15.74 2.76 -9.71
N LYS A 178 15.97 3.83 -8.96
CA LYS A 178 17.16 4.67 -9.11
C LYS A 178 17.55 5.35 -7.81
N TYR A 179 18.85 5.56 -7.64
CA TYR A 179 19.40 6.40 -6.60
C TYR A 179 19.12 7.87 -6.91
N GLU A 180 18.07 8.42 -6.30
CA GLU A 180 17.80 9.85 -6.32
C GLU A 180 17.34 10.29 -4.94
N ILE A 181 18.10 11.18 -4.31
CA ILE A 181 17.70 11.84 -3.07
C ILE A 181 16.84 13.04 -3.47
N LYS A 182 15.52 12.85 -3.54
CA LYS A 182 14.60 13.98 -3.59
C LYS A 182 14.25 14.43 -2.17
N SER A 183 14.40 15.72 -1.94
CA SER A 183 13.69 16.42 -0.86
C SER A 183 12.19 16.35 -1.18
N TYR A 184 11.51 15.31 -0.70
CA TYR A 184 10.08 15.46 -0.40
C TYR A 184 9.99 16.60 0.60
N SER A 185 8.99 17.49 0.45
CA SER A 185 8.82 18.65 1.33
C SER A 185 9.13 18.24 2.76
N GLN A 186 10.20 18.80 3.33
CA GLN A 186 10.78 18.36 4.60
C GLN A 186 9.69 18.16 5.65
N ASN A 187 8.65 18.99 5.60
CA ASN A 187 7.43 18.95 6.41
C ASN A 187 6.68 17.61 6.41
N ALA A 188 6.51 16.94 5.25
CA ALA A 188 5.78 15.66 5.19
C ALA A 188 6.59 14.53 5.85
N VAL A 189 7.91 14.52 5.64
CA VAL A 189 8.86 13.55 6.19
C VAL A 189 9.15 13.82 7.68
N THR A 190 9.20 15.09 8.10
CA THR A 190 9.35 15.51 9.50
C THR A 190 8.09 15.23 10.32
N ALA A 191 6.89 15.48 9.76
CA ALA A 191 5.63 15.09 10.42
C ALA A 191 5.51 13.57 10.60
N LEU A 192 6.08 12.81 9.66
CA LEU A 192 6.22 11.36 9.77
C LEU A 192 7.18 10.96 10.90
N TYR A 193 8.30 11.65 11.05
CA TYR A 193 9.33 11.36 12.06
C TYR A 193 8.88 11.50 13.52
N SER A 194 8.11 12.53 13.84
CA SER A 194 7.82 12.90 15.23
C SER A 194 6.74 12.03 15.90
N ALA A 195 6.09 11.11 15.18
CA ALA A 195 4.80 10.56 15.60
C ALA A 195 4.82 9.19 16.32
N TYR A 196 5.89 8.37 16.27
CA TYR A 196 5.72 6.92 16.59
C TYR A 196 6.38 6.36 17.84
N GLY A 197 7.43 6.96 18.43
CA GLY A 197 8.11 6.33 19.58
C GLY A 197 8.77 4.96 19.32
N VAL A 198 8.58 4.35 18.14
CA VAL A 198 9.27 3.19 17.59
C VAL A 198 10.08 3.66 16.37
N ARG A 199 11.37 3.35 16.33
CA ARG A 199 12.30 3.85 15.31
C ARG A 199 12.08 3.15 13.96
N TYR A 200 11.13 3.66 13.16
CA TYR A 200 11.07 3.31 11.74
C TYR A 200 12.19 4.04 11.00
N ARG A 201 12.93 3.32 10.16
CA ARG A 201 13.80 3.96 9.15
C ARG A 201 12.93 4.48 8.03
N TYR A 202 13.35 5.52 7.34
CA TYR A 202 12.58 6.06 6.22
C TYR A 202 13.53 6.68 5.21
N GLY A 203 13.08 6.83 3.97
CA GLY A 203 13.88 7.42 2.90
C GLY A 203 13.47 6.89 1.53
N PRO A 204 14.23 7.26 0.48
CA PRO A 204 14.05 6.66 -0.84
C PRO A 204 14.20 5.14 -0.75
N ALA A 205 13.29 4.40 -1.39
CA ALA A 205 13.28 2.94 -1.36
C ALA A 205 14.63 2.34 -1.79
N SER A 206 15.27 2.92 -2.82
CA SER A 206 16.56 2.45 -3.35
C SER A 206 17.70 2.50 -2.32
N THR A 207 17.75 3.54 -1.47
CA THR A 207 18.84 3.77 -0.51
C THR A 207 18.53 3.21 0.88
N THR A 208 17.25 3.14 1.25
CA THR A 208 16.84 2.72 2.59
C THR A 208 16.65 1.21 2.67
N LEU A 209 16.16 0.59 1.59
CA LEU A 209 15.92 -0.84 1.49
C LEU A 209 16.87 -1.49 0.46
N TYR A 210 16.57 -1.36 -0.85
CA TYR A 210 17.43 -1.78 -1.96
C TYR A 210 16.82 -1.31 -3.31
N VAL A 211 17.62 -1.32 -4.38
CA VAL A 211 17.14 -0.98 -5.73
C VAL A 211 16.17 -2.04 -6.25
N SER A 212 15.01 -1.60 -6.72
CA SER A 212 14.05 -2.48 -7.38
C SER A 212 13.26 -1.79 -8.47
N SER A 213 12.97 -2.55 -9.52
CA SER A 213 12.24 -2.09 -10.68
C SER A 213 10.78 -2.54 -10.66
N GLY A 214 9.90 -1.86 -11.40
CA GLY A 214 8.49 -2.27 -11.53
C GLY A 214 7.66 -2.21 -10.24
N SER A 215 8.01 -1.34 -9.28
CA SER A 215 7.27 -1.19 -8.01
C SER A 215 6.01 -0.32 -8.14
N SER A 216 5.03 -0.57 -7.28
CA SER A 216 3.75 0.15 -7.28
C SER A 216 3.89 1.64 -6.92
N ILE A 217 4.74 1.96 -5.94
CA ILE A 217 4.96 3.34 -5.49
C ILE A 217 5.64 4.19 -6.56
N ASP A 218 6.61 3.63 -7.29
CA ASP A 218 7.28 4.32 -8.39
C ASP A 218 6.31 4.55 -9.54
N TRP A 219 5.46 3.57 -9.84
CA TRP A 219 4.43 3.69 -10.87
C TRP A 219 3.41 4.76 -10.50
N ALA A 220 2.92 4.75 -9.26
CA ALA A 220 1.95 5.73 -8.76
C ALA A 220 2.49 7.16 -8.88
N TYR A 221 3.74 7.37 -8.43
CA TYR A 221 4.40 8.66 -8.50
C TYR A 221 4.62 9.13 -9.94
N ARG A 222 5.13 8.25 -10.83
CA ARG A 222 5.30 8.54 -12.26
C ARG A 222 3.99 8.80 -12.99
N ASN A 223 2.86 8.31 -12.48
CA ASN A 223 1.53 8.51 -13.05
C ASN A 223 0.75 9.69 -12.41
N GLY A 224 1.44 10.55 -11.66
CA GLY A 224 0.88 11.82 -11.17
C GLY A 224 0.17 11.74 -9.83
N ILE A 225 0.44 10.70 -9.02
CA ILE A 225 0.06 10.65 -7.61
C ILE A 225 1.26 11.17 -6.80
N PRO A 226 1.24 12.43 -6.33
CA PRO A 226 2.43 13.10 -5.80
C PRO A 226 2.96 12.50 -4.50
N TYR A 227 2.10 11.87 -3.71
CA TYR A 227 2.46 11.24 -2.44
C TYR A 227 2.33 9.72 -2.57
N ALA A 228 3.45 9.01 -2.69
CA ALA A 228 3.46 7.56 -2.80
C ALA A 228 4.39 7.00 -1.72
N PHE A 229 3.88 6.08 -0.92
CA PHE A 229 4.61 5.51 0.22
C PHE A 229 4.44 4.00 0.27
N ALA A 230 5.48 3.30 0.70
CA ALA A 230 5.40 1.91 1.11
C ALA A 230 5.77 1.79 2.59
N PHE A 231 4.94 1.13 3.38
CA PHE A 231 5.28 0.75 4.74
C PHE A 231 5.83 -0.67 4.74
N GLU A 232 6.97 -0.88 5.38
CA GLU A 232 7.43 -2.20 5.83
C GLU A 232 7.15 -2.27 7.33
N LEU A 233 6.10 -2.99 7.73
CA LEU A 233 5.66 -3.04 9.13
C LEU A 233 6.62 -3.86 10.00
N ARG A 234 6.19 -4.12 11.24
CA ARG A 234 6.94 -4.97 12.18
C ARG A 234 7.19 -6.37 11.62
N ASP A 235 8.26 -7.02 12.05
CA ASP A 235 9.33 -6.54 12.94
C ASP A 235 10.60 -6.23 12.15
N THR A 236 11.79 -6.41 12.75
CA THR A 236 13.08 -6.26 12.08
C THR A 236 13.76 -7.61 11.79
N GLY A 237 13.00 -8.71 11.81
CA GLY A 237 13.47 -10.04 11.42
C GLY A 237 13.53 -11.09 12.52
N TYR A 238 13.06 -10.82 13.74
CA TYR A 238 13.00 -11.84 14.80
C TYR A 238 11.90 -12.87 14.49
N PHE A 239 10.68 -12.39 14.21
CA PHE A 239 9.57 -13.17 13.69
C PHE A 239 9.45 -13.05 12.17
N GLY A 240 9.84 -11.91 11.61
CA GLY A 240 9.68 -11.61 10.19
C GLY A 240 8.22 -11.72 9.76
N PHE A 241 7.94 -12.59 8.79
CA PHE A 241 6.60 -12.81 8.27
C PHE A 241 5.67 -13.56 9.25
N LEU A 242 6.20 -14.18 10.31
CA LEU A 242 5.45 -14.95 11.31
C LEU A 242 5.15 -14.13 12.58
N LEU A 243 4.94 -12.82 12.41
CA LEU A 243 4.63 -11.91 13.52
C LEU A 243 3.42 -12.43 14.35
N PRO A 244 3.57 -12.62 15.68
CA PRO A 244 2.51 -13.16 16.53
C PRO A 244 1.24 -12.31 16.52
N GLU A 245 0.09 -12.96 16.70
CA GLU A 245 -1.21 -12.27 16.75
C GLU A 245 -1.30 -11.23 17.88
N SER A 246 -0.61 -11.47 18.99
CA SER A 246 -0.49 -10.51 20.11
C SER A 246 0.15 -9.19 19.70
N LEU A 247 0.93 -9.16 18.60
CA LEU A 247 1.54 -7.97 18.04
C LEU A 247 0.72 -7.30 16.93
N ILE A 248 -0.43 -7.86 16.53
CA ILE A 248 -1.31 -7.23 15.54
C ILE A 248 -1.82 -5.88 16.05
N ASN A 249 -2.40 -5.84 17.25
CA ASN A 249 -2.94 -4.61 17.84
C ASN A 249 -1.89 -3.49 17.96
N PRO A 250 -0.71 -3.70 18.60
CA PRO A 250 0.29 -2.63 18.70
C PRO A 250 0.80 -2.18 17.34
N THR A 251 1.03 -3.08 16.39
CA THR A 251 1.45 -2.74 15.02
C THR A 251 0.39 -1.92 14.27
N CYS A 252 -0.87 -2.30 14.38
CA CYS A 252 -1.96 -1.57 13.73
C CYS A 252 -2.18 -0.20 14.37
N THR A 253 -2.05 -0.10 15.70
CA THR A 253 -2.20 1.16 16.44
C THR A 253 -1.12 2.17 16.05
N GLU A 254 0.16 1.77 15.99
CA GLU A 254 1.23 2.67 15.56
C GLU A 254 1.10 3.07 14.08
N THR A 255 0.72 2.11 13.22
CA THR A 255 0.58 2.36 11.78
C THR A 255 -0.64 3.25 11.49
N MET A 256 -1.73 3.13 12.25
CA MET A 256 -2.88 4.01 12.16
C MET A 256 -2.50 5.46 12.47
N ARG A 257 -1.71 5.69 13.53
CA ARG A 257 -1.18 7.02 13.82
C ARG A 257 -0.41 7.56 12.62
N ALA A 258 0.29 6.68 11.90
CA ALA A 258 1.07 7.07 10.74
C ALA A 258 0.27 7.50 9.53
N VAL A 259 -0.70 6.67 9.18
CA VAL A 259 -1.62 6.98 8.09
C VAL A 259 -2.41 8.26 8.40
N LYS A 260 -2.83 8.47 9.66
CA LYS A 260 -3.50 9.72 10.08
C LYS A 260 -2.59 10.94 9.95
N ALA A 261 -1.31 10.83 10.31
CA ALA A 261 -0.35 11.93 10.19
C ALA A 261 -0.09 12.30 8.72
N ILE A 262 0.16 11.31 7.86
CA ILE A 262 0.31 11.51 6.41
C ILE A 262 -0.94 12.18 5.83
N ALA A 263 -2.12 11.63 6.14
CA ALA A 263 -3.38 12.13 5.60
C ALA A 263 -3.68 13.55 6.11
N SER A 264 -3.32 13.88 7.35
CA SER A 264 -3.52 15.21 7.92
C SER A 264 -2.61 16.26 7.26
N ALA A 265 -1.33 15.93 7.07
CA ALA A 265 -0.41 16.79 6.33
C ALA A 265 -0.93 17.04 4.90
N PHE A 266 -1.48 16.00 4.26
CA PHE A 266 -2.08 16.11 2.94
C PHE A 266 -3.32 17.02 2.93
N VAL A 267 -4.23 16.92 3.91
CA VAL A 267 -5.39 17.82 4.03
C VAL A 267 -4.93 19.27 4.18
N SER A 268 -3.93 19.54 5.01
CA SER A 268 -3.41 20.90 5.23
C SER A 268 -2.79 21.51 3.97
N LEU A 269 -2.16 20.70 3.11
CA LEU A 269 -1.60 21.16 1.84
C LEU A 269 -2.68 21.42 0.77
N LEU A 270 -3.78 20.67 0.79
CA LEU A 270 -4.89 20.86 -0.15
C LEU A 270 -5.79 22.03 0.19
N TYR A 271 -5.96 22.30 1.48
CA TYR A 271 -6.87 23.29 2.02
C TYR A 271 -6.11 24.15 3.04
N PRO A 272 -5.16 24.98 2.59
CA PRO A 272 -4.48 25.92 3.48
C PRO A 272 -5.54 26.82 4.12
N VAL A 273 -5.45 26.98 5.44
CA VAL A 273 -6.27 27.95 6.15
C VAL A 273 -5.75 29.32 5.72
N SER A 274 -6.58 30.09 5.03
CA SER A 274 -6.35 31.50 4.68
C SER A 274 -6.25 32.37 5.92
#